data_AF-A0A3D2VM24-F1
#
_entry.id   AF-A0A3D2VM24-F1
#
_cell.length_a   1.000
_cell.length_b   1.000
_cell.length_c   1.000
_cell.angle_alpha   90.00
_cell.angle_beta   90.00
_cell.angle_gamma   90.00
#
_symmetry.space_group_name_H-M   'P 1'
#
loop_
_entity.id
_entity.type
_entity.pdbx_description
1 polymer ?
#
loop_
_entity_poly.entity_id
_entity_poly.type
_entity_poly.pdbx_seq_one_letter_code
_entity_poly.pdbx_strand_id
1 'polypeptide(L)'
;ALTGCVATLTFDTDRMAQLAPQGFALATDVAEWLVRQSVPFREAHDIAGACVRLCEQKGCELSDLSADDFAGVSPHLTAEVTSVLTAAGSVAARSARGGTAPTQVAQQRAELTTRIVDMQQWVADNPVGDGR
;
A
#
# COMPACT_ATOMS: atom_id res chain seq x y z
N ALA A 1 16.03 -19.80 -16.98
CA ALA A 1 15.92 -20.11 -15.53
C ALA A 1 14.86 -19.23 -14.85
N LEU A 2 14.99 -17.89 -14.86
CA LEU A 2 14.10 -16.99 -14.11
C LEU A 2 12.61 -17.05 -14.51
N THR A 3 12.30 -17.13 -15.81
CA THR A 3 10.91 -17.19 -16.30
C THR A 3 10.15 -18.39 -15.72
N GLY A 4 10.79 -19.56 -15.67
CA GLY A 4 10.20 -20.76 -15.07
C GLY A 4 9.94 -20.57 -13.58
N CYS A 5 10.91 -20.01 -12.84
CA CYS A 5 10.75 -19.74 -11.42
C CYS A 5 9.56 -18.83 -11.11
N VAL A 6 9.37 -17.75 -11.90
CA VAL A 6 8.23 -16.83 -11.73
C VAL A 6 6.92 -17.49 -12.17
N ALA A 7 6.91 -18.30 -13.24
CA ALA A 7 5.70 -18.96 -13.70
C ALA A 7 5.17 -20.02 -12.72
N THR A 8 6.06 -20.61 -11.91
CA THR A 8 5.70 -21.71 -10.99
C THR A 8 5.71 -21.30 -9.52
N LEU A 9 5.89 -20.02 -9.18
CA LEU A 9 5.85 -19.63 -7.78
C LEU A 9 4.46 -19.79 -7.20
N THR A 10 4.38 -20.22 -5.94
CA THR A 10 3.14 -20.28 -5.17
C THR A 10 3.19 -19.22 -4.08
N PHE A 11 2.11 -18.46 -3.93
CA PHE A 11 1.98 -17.43 -2.89
C PHE A 11 1.19 -17.98 -1.71
N ASP A 12 1.73 -17.79 -0.50
CA ASP A 12 0.97 -17.94 0.74
C ASP A 12 0.25 -16.62 1.04
N THR A 13 -0.93 -16.45 0.44
CA THR A 13 -1.69 -15.19 0.52
C THR A 13 -2.19 -14.89 1.93
N ASP A 14 -2.46 -15.93 2.73
CA ASP A 14 -2.94 -15.78 4.10
C ASP A 14 -1.81 -15.25 4.99
N ARG A 15 -0.61 -15.83 4.87
CA ARG A 15 0.57 -15.32 5.59
C ARG A 15 0.94 -13.91 5.17
N MET A 16 0.86 -13.61 3.88
CA MET A 16 1.11 -12.25 3.37
C MET A 16 0.11 -11.24 3.95
N ALA A 17 -1.19 -11.57 3.96
CA ALA A 17 -2.24 -10.72 4.50
C ALA A 17 -2.08 -10.51 6.02
N GLN A 18 -1.73 -11.55 6.77
CA GLN A 18 -1.48 -11.49 8.20
C GLN A 18 -0.31 -10.54 8.55
N LEU A 19 0.73 -10.52 7.72
CA LEU A 19 1.93 -9.72 7.93
C LEU A 19 1.79 -8.28 7.43
N ALA A 20 0.96 -8.02 6.42
CA ALA A 20 0.82 -6.70 5.80
C ALA A 20 0.54 -5.52 6.76
N PRO A 21 -0.31 -5.64 7.80
CA PRO A 21 -0.54 -4.55 8.74
C PRO A 21 0.51 -4.46 9.86
N GLN A 22 1.36 -5.48 10.04
CA GLN A 22 2.27 -5.55 11.18
C GLN A 22 3.40 -4.52 11.10
N GLY A 23 3.90 -4.11 12.26
CA GLY A 23 5.01 -3.17 12.34
C GLY A 23 4.61 -1.74 11.97
N PHE A 24 3.36 -1.38 12.27
CA PHE A 24 2.83 -0.02 12.16
C PHE A 24 2.90 0.58 10.75
N ALA A 25 2.87 -0.25 9.70
CA ALA A 25 2.86 0.22 8.31
C ALA A 25 1.71 1.21 8.03
N LEU A 26 0.60 1.09 8.76
CA LEU A 26 -0.59 1.95 8.66
C LEU A 26 -0.45 3.30 9.39
N ALA A 27 0.65 3.57 10.10
CA ALA A 27 0.87 4.85 10.76
C ALA A 27 0.91 6.01 9.75
N THR A 28 1.42 5.77 8.54
CA THR A 28 1.39 6.76 7.46
C THR A 28 -0.05 7.07 7.03
N ASP A 29 -0.93 6.06 6.98
CA ASP A 29 -2.35 6.27 6.65
C ASP A 29 -3.07 7.10 7.72
N VAL A 30 -2.71 6.96 9.01
CA VAL A 30 -3.20 7.84 10.08
C VAL A 30 -2.76 9.29 9.86
N ALA A 31 -1.48 9.52 9.58
CA ALA A 31 -0.97 10.86 9.32
C ALA A 31 -1.64 11.51 8.10
N GLU A 32 -1.81 10.76 7.02
CA GLU A 32 -2.51 11.24 5.82
C GLU A 32 -3.99 11.53 6.08
N TRP A 33 -4.65 10.69 6.87
CA TRP A 33 -6.03 10.93 7.28
C TRP A 33 -6.16 12.25 8.04
N LEU A 34 -5.26 12.52 9.00
CA LEU A 34 -5.21 13.80 9.73
C LEU A 34 -4.95 14.99 8.78
N VAL A 35 -4.05 14.84 7.80
CA VAL A 35 -3.80 15.89 6.80
C VAL A 35 -5.06 16.19 5.98
N ARG A 36 -5.86 15.17 5.63
CA ARG A 36 -7.16 15.37 4.96
C ARG A 36 -8.16 16.12 5.84
N GLN A 37 -8.04 16.01 7.16
CA GLN A 37 -8.79 16.79 8.15
C GLN A 37 -8.18 18.19 8.41
N SER A 38 -7.28 18.66 7.54
CA SER A 38 -6.60 19.96 7.63
C SER A 38 -5.59 20.10 8.78
N VAL A 39 -5.13 19.00 9.38
CA VAL A 39 -4.01 19.03 10.33
C VAL A 39 -2.70 19.22 9.56
N PRO A 40 -1.81 20.17 9.93
CA PRO A 40 -0.51 20.33 9.28
C PRO A 40 0.31 19.04 9.32
N PHE A 41 0.99 18.71 8.22
CA PHE A 41 1.71 17.43 8.08
C PHE A 41 2.67 17.11 9.25
N ARG A 42 3.41 18.11 9.74
CA ARG A 42 4.32 17.92 10.88
C ARG A 42 3.56 17.43 12.13
N GLU A 43 2.46 18.08 12.44
CA GLU A 43 1.62 17.73 13.59
C GLU A 43 0.94 16.38 13.38
N ALA A 44 0.42 16.12 12.18
CA ALA A 44 -0.16 14.83 11.83
C ALA A 44 0.85 13.67 11.98
N HIS A 45 2.09 13.88 11.57
CA HIS A 45 3.17 12.91 11.72
C HIS A 45 3.53 12.69 13.20
N ASP A 46 3.59 13.76 14.00
CA ASP A 46 3.87 13.66 15.45
C ASP A 46 2.75 12.91 16.19
N ILE A 47 1.49 13.18 15.84
CA ILE A 47 0.30 12.47 16.37
C ILE A 47 0.34 10.99 15.99
N ALA A 48 0.59 10.65 14.71
CA ALA A 48 0.71 9.25 14.29
C ALA A 48 1.84 8.53 15.03
N GLY A 49 2.99 9.19 15.22
CA GLY A 49 4.09 8.66 16.02
C GLY A 49 3.71 8.45 17.50
N ALA A 50 2.83 9.28 18.06
CA ALA A 50 2.30 9.09 19.41
C ALA A 50 1.38 7.87 19.50
N CYS A 51 0.55 7.61 18.49
CA CYS A 51 -0.24 6.38 18.40
C CYS A 51 0.66 5.14 18.37
N VAL A 52 1.76 5.17 17.59
CA VAL A 52 2.73 4.07 17.55
C VAL A 52 3.36 3.82 18.92
N ARG A 53 3.84 4.87 19.60
CA ARG A 53 4.39 4.74 20.96
C ARG A 53 3.39 4.15 21.95
N LEU A 54 2.11 4.51 21.84
CA LEU A 54 1.06 3.95 22.67
C LEU A 54 0.85 2.46 22.40
N CYS A 55 0.85 2.06 21.12
CA CYS A 55 0.78 0.66 20.72
C CYS A 55 1.95 -0.17 21.27
N GLU A 56 3.18 0.36 21.17
CA GLU A 56 4.38 -0.28 21.73
C GLU A 56 4.27 -0.48 23.24
N GLN A 57 3.75 0.52 23.97
CA GLN A 57 3.53 0.43 25.43
C GLN A 57 2.48 -0.61 25.81
N LYS A 58 1.43 -0.76 24.99
CA LYS A 58 0.35 -1.73 25.21
C LYS A 58 0.64 -3.13 24.67
N GLY A 59 1.65 -3.27 23.80
CA GLY A 59 1.93 -4.52 23.10
C GLY A 59 0.82 -4.91 22.11
N CYS A 60 0.26 -3.92 21.40
CA CYS A 60 -0.81 -4.11 20.42
C CYS A 60 -0.49 -3.43 19.08
N GLU A 61 -1.33 -3.60 18.06
CA GLU A 61 -1.25 -2.89 16.79
C GLU A 61 -2.18 -1.67 16.77
N LEU A 62 -2.04 -0.81 15.75
CA LEU A 62 -2.88 0.39 15.59
C LEU A 62 -4.37 0.05 15.49
N SER A 63 -4.72 -1.07 14.86
CA SER A 63 -6.10 -1.55 14.72
C SER A 63 -6.72 -1.99 16.05
N ASP A 64 -5.91 -2.20 17.09
CA ASP A 64 -6.37 -2.66 18.41
C ASP A 64 -6.64 -1.49 19.36
N LEU A 65 -6.23 -0.26 19.00
CA LEU A 65 -6.49 0.93 19.82
C LEU A 65 -7.98 1.27 19.83
N SER A 66 -8.48 1.61 21.02
CA SER A 66 -9.86 2.05 21.21
C SER A 66 -10.06 3.51 20.77
N ALA A 67 -11.33 3.93 20.61
CA ALA A 67 -11.64 5.33 20.35
C ALA A 67 -11.13 6.26 21.46
N ASP A 68 -11.18 5.82 22.72
CA ASP A 68 -10.67 6.58 23.88
C ASP A 68 -9.15 6.70 23.84
N ASP A 69 -8.45 5.67 23.37
CA ASP A 69 -6.99 5.72 23.17
C ASP A 69 -6.61 6.77 22.13
N PHE A 70 -7.31 6.78 21.00
CA PHE A 70 -7.12 7.77 19.94
C PHE A 70 -7.42 9.19 20.44
N ALA A 71 -8.56 9.39 21.10
CA ALA A 71 -8.93 10.68 21.67
C ALA A 71 -7.94 11.16 22.74
N GLY A 72 -7.35 10.23 23.50
CA GLY A 72 -6.30 10.50 24.48
C GLY A 72 -4.97 10.95 23.85
N VAL A 73 -4.69 10.55 22.62
CA VAL A 73 -3.50 11.01 21.86
C VAL A 73 -3.73 12.40 21.26
N SER A 74 -4.88 12.64 20.63
CA SER A 74 -5.22 13.93 20.04
C SER A 74 -6.72 14.09 19.82
N PRO A 75 -7.29 15.29 20.07
CA PRO A 75 -8.70 15.57 19.76
C PRO A 75 -9.03 15.49 18.26
N HIS A 76 -8.02 15.54 17.39
CA HIS A 76 -8.19 15.37 15.94
C HIS A 76 -8.46 13.92 15.52
N LEU A 77 -8.12 12.93 16.37
CA LEU A 77 -8.32 11.52 16.09
C LEU A 77 -9.73 11.07 16.52
N THR A 78 -10.70 11.29 15.63
CA THR A 78 -12.06 10.79 15.83
C THR A 78 -12.13 9.28 15.59
N ALA A 79 -13.24 8.64 15.98
CA ALA A 79 -13.46 7.21 15.74
C ALA A 79 -13.36 6.81 14.25
N GLU A 80 -13.55 7.76 13.33
CA GLU A 80 -13.45 7.53 11.88
C GLU A 80 -12.03 7.20 11.42
N VAL A 81 -10.98 7.46 12.23
CA VAL A 81 -9.60 7.06 11.89
C VAL A 81 -9.47 5.55 11.70
N THR A 82 -10.32 4.75 12.37
CA THR A 82 -10.33 3.29 12.21
C THR A 82 -10.64 2.85 10.76
N SER A 83 -11.30 3.71 9.98
CA SER A 83 -11.59 3.43 8.56
C SER A 83 -10.35 3.29 7.68
N VAL A 84 -9.21 3.87 8.11
CA VAL A 84 -7.93 3.77 7.37
C VAL A 84 -6.99 2.69 7.94
N LEU A 85 -7.39 1.98 8.99
CA LEU A 85 -6.56 0.98 9.67
C LEU A 85 -6.76 -0.44 9.11
N THR A 86 -6.85 -0.55 7.79
CA THR A 86 -6.87 -1.85 7.11
C THR A 86 -5.86 -1.87 5.97
N ALA A 87 -5.13 -2.98 5.82
CA ALA A 87 -4.19 -3.15 4.71
C ALA A 87 -4.88 -2.99 3.35
N ALA A 88 -6.09 -3.53 3.20
CA ALA A 88 -6.88 -3.38 1.98
C ALA A 88 -7.25 -1.91 1.70
N GLY A 89 -7.66 -1.17 2.73
CA GLY A 89 -7.97 0.26 2.62
C GLY A 89 -6.75 1.10 2.23
N SER A 90 -5.60 0.86 2.89
CA SER A 90 -4.33 1.52 2.56
C SER A 90 -3.93 1.28 1.10
N VAL A 91 -3.96 0.01 0.64
CA VAL A 91 -3.68 -0.34 -0.76
C VAL A 91 -4.64 0.36 -1.72
N ALA A 92 -5.94 0.39 -1.42
CA ALA A 92 -6.96 1.03 -2.26
C ALA A 92 -6.82 2.56 -2.31
N ALA A 93 -6.34 3.21 -1.24
CA ALA A 93 -6.16 4.65 -1.16
C ALA A 93 -5.04 5.17 -2.08
N ARG A 94 -4.05 4.32 -2.41
CA ARG A 94 -2.93 4.64 -3.33
C ARG A 94 -3.40 4.56 -4.79
N SER A 95 -4.33 5.42 -5.17
CA SER A 95 -5.03 5.39 -6.47
C SER A 95 -4.49 6.35 -7.53
N ALA A 96 -3.41 7.09 -7.24
CA ALA A 96 -2.68 7.86 -8.24
C ALA A 96 -2.00 6.93 -9.26
N ARG A 97 -1.63 7.48 -10.43
CA ARG A 97 -0.94 6.71 -11.48
C ARG A 97 0.31 6.01 -10.92
N GLY A 98 0.39 4.70 -11.14
CA GLY A 98 1.48 3.85 -10.63
C GLY A 98 1.33 3.44 -9.16
N GLY A 99 0.22 3.78 -8.52
CA GLY A 99 -0.11 3.34 -7.16
C GLY A 99 -0.56 1.88 -7.10
N THR A 100 -0.75 1.39 -5.87
CA THR A 100 -1.07 -0.01 -5.57
C THR A 100 -2.56 -0.33 -5.60
N ALA A 101 -3.43 0.66 -5.80
CA ALA A 101 -4.87 0.42 -5.85
C ALA A 101 -5.22 -0.61 -6.96
N PRO A 102 -6.18 -1.53 -6.73
CA PRO A 102 -6.51 -2.57 -7.71
C PRO A 102 -6.84 -2.04 -9.11
N THR A 103 -7.48 -0.87 -9.19
CA THR A 103 -7.78 -0.18 -10.45
C THR A 103 -6.50 0.28 -11.18
N GLN A 104 -5.51 0.79 -10.44
CA GLN A 104 -4.22 1.23 -10.98
C GLN A 104 -3.36 0.05 -11.42
N VAL A 105 -3.34 -1.05 -10.66
CA VAL A 105 -2.64 -2.28 -11.04
C VAL A 105 -3.28 -2.91 -12.29
N ALA A 106 -4.60 -2.91 -12.39
CA ALA A 106 -5.31 -3.38 -13.58
C ALA A 106 -4.98 -2.53 -14.81
N GLN A 107 -4.95 -1.20 -14.66
CA GLN A 107 -4.55 -0.27 -15.72
C GLN A 107 -3.10 -0.53 -16.15
N GLN A 108 -2.16 -0.63 -15.20
CA GLN A 108 -0.74 -0.89 -15.49
C GLN A 108 -0.54 -2.22 -16.23
N ARG A 109 -1.28 -3.27 -15.83
CA ARG A 109 -1.24 -4.57 -16.52
C ARG A 109 -1.71 -4.46 -17.97
N ALA A 110 -2.77 -3.70 -18.23
CA ALA A 110 -3.26 -3.48 -19.58
C ALA A 110 -2.22 -2.72 -20.43
N GLU A 111 -1.66 -1.62 -19.90
CA GLU A 111 -0.62 -0.85 -20.57
C GLU A 111 0.61 -1.70 -20.92
N LEU A 112 1.08 -2.55 -19.98
CA LEU A 112 2.19 -3.46 -20.22
C LEU A 112 1.87 -4.50 -21.28
N THR A 113 0.67 -5.05 -21.28
CA THR A 113 0.25 -6.07 -22.25
C THR A 113 0.26 -5.50 -23.67
N THR A 114 -0.28 -4.29 -23.86
CA THR A 114 -0.21 -3.58 -25.15
C THR A 114 1.24 -3.38 -25.58
N ARG A 115 2.11 -2.91 -24.67
CA ARG A 115 3.52 -2.69 -24.98
C ARG A 115 4.26 -3.97 -25.39
N ILE A 116 3.95 -5.11 -24.77
CA ILE A 116 4.51 -6.41 -25.14
C ILE A 116 4.13 -6.76 -26.58
N VAL A 117 2.86 -6.56 -26.96
CA VAL A 117 2.37 -6.82 -28.33
C VAL A 117 3.08 -5.90 -29.33
N ASP A 118 3.17 -4.61 -29.04
CA ASP A 118 3.87 -3.66 -29.92
C ASP A 118 5.34 -4.04 -30.12
N MET A 119 6.02 -4.46 -29.06
CA MET A 119 7.41 -4.90 -29.12
C MET A 119 7.56 -6.21 -29.90
N GLN A 120 6.64 -7.16 -29.74
CA GLN A 120 6.63 -8.40 -30.51
C GLN A 120 6.44 -8.12 -32.01
N GLN A 121 5.52 -7.22 -32.36
CA GLN A 121 5.30 -6.78 -33.73
C GLN A 121 6.54 -6.10 -34.30
N TRP A 122 7.16 -5.18 -33.55
CA TRP A 122 8.39 -4.52 -33.97
C TRP A 122 9.52 -5.51 -34.26
N VAL A 123 9.71 -6.54 -33.41
CA VAL A 123 10.71 -7.60 -33.64
C VAL A 123 10.39 -8.40 -34.89
N ALA A 124 9.12 -8.72 -35.14
CA ALA A 124 8.70 -9.44 -36.35
C ALA A 124 8.96 -8.63 -37.63
N ASP A 125 8.73 -7.31 -37.58
CA ASP A 125 8.93 -6.40 -38.71
C ASP A 125 10.41 -6.03 -38.94
N ASN A 126 11.27 -6.23 -37.94
CA ASN A 126 12.71 -5.93 -37.99
C ASN A 126 13.53 -7.18 -37.65
N PRO A 127 13.47 -8.23 -38.50
CA PRO A 127 14.25 -9.44 -38.25
C PRO A 127 15.73 -9.08 -38.21
N VAL A 128 16.41 -9.46 -37.13
CA VAL A 128 17.87 -9.32 -37.05
C VAL A 128 18.46 -10.19 -38.15
N GLY A 129 19.12 -9.58 -39.12
CA GLY A 129 19.80 -10.30 -40.19
C GLY A 129 20.75 -11.34 -39.59
N ASP A 130 20.70 -12.55 -40.15
CA ASP A 130 21.72 -13.57 -39.99
C ASP A 130 23.07 -12.94 -40.37
N GLY A 131 23.85 -12.51 -39.38
CA GLY A 131 25.17 -11.89 -39.54
C GLY A 131 26.23 -12.89 -39.98
N ARG A 132 25.94 -13.67 -41.03
CA ARG A 132 26.93 -14.43 -41.80
C ARG A 132 27.53 -13.59 -42.92
#